data_AF-X1SNF6-F1
#
_entry.id   AF-X1SNF6-F1
#
_cell.length_a   1.000
_cell.length_b   1.000
_cell.length_c   1.000
_cell.angle_alpha   90.00
_cell.angle_beta   90.00
_cell.angle_gamma   90.00
#
_symmetry.space_group_name_H-M   'P 1'
#
loop_
_entity.id
_entity.type
_entity.pdbx_description
1 polymer ?
#
loop_
_entity_poly.entity_id
_entity_poly.type
_entity_poly.pdbx_seq_one_letter_code
_entity_poly.pdbx_strand_id
1 'polypeptide(L)'
;MICKSAIDIAKKWVRVTSERTEDYEEGVNNPAKDWEKETLAAEGRYEAGIKDSIIRKAFGKGVKKVGTAKQKAKTILKGIVRWPEGVRGAEDDMRTGMEPVVKVLEALTLPDRYPTGDVRNIKRVEAIQQALHKLKTG
;
A
#
# COMPACT_ATOMS: atom_id res chain seq x y z
N MET A 1 -37.06 8.22 24.82
CA MET A 1 -35.71 8.42 24.24
C MET A 1 -35.82 8.24 22.73
N ILE A 2 -35.56 9.28 21.93
CA ILE A 2 -35.89 9.33 20.49
C ILE A 2 -34.81 8.65 19.61
N CYS A 3 -33.60 8.49 20.13
CA CYS A 3 -32.50 7.81 19.45
C CYS A 3 -31.63 7.07 20.47
N LYS A 4 -31.10 5.90 20.10
CA LYS A 4 -30.16 5.15 20.94
C LYS A 4 -28.84 5.89 21.10
N SER A 5 -28.08 5.53 22.13
CA SER A 5 -26.73 6.07 22.31
C SER A 5 -25.83 5.70 21.13
N ALA A 6 -24.85 6.56 20.81
CA ALA A 6 -23.86 6.28 19.77
C ALA A 6 -23.09 4.97 20.02
N ILE A 7 -22.90 4.59 21.28
CA ILE A 7 -22.26 3.34 21.69
C ILE A 7 -23.12 2.13 21.29
N ASP A 8 -24.43 2.18 21.55
CA ASP A 8 -25.33 1.07 21.21
C ASP A 8 -25.50 0.91 19.71
N ILE A 9 -25.49 2.03 18.97
CA ILE A 9 -25.50 2.04 17.51
C ILE A 9 -24.22 1.38 16.96
N ALA A 10 -23.04 1.76 17.48
CA ALA A 10 -21.76 1.19 17.07
C ALA A 10 -21.68 -0.32 17.37
N LYS A 11 -22.13 -0.77 18.56
CA LYS A 11 -22.16 -2.20 18.92
C LYS A 11 -23.05 -3.00 17.98
N LYS A 12 -24.26 -2.50 17.69
CA LYS A 12 -25.16 -3.14 16.73
C LYS A 12 -24.50 -3.21 15.35
N TRP A 13 -23.93 -2.11 14.87
CA TRP A 13 -23.30 -2.04 13.56
C TRP A 13 -22.16 -3.04 13.39
N VAL A 14 -21.25 -3.13 14.37
CA VAL A 14 -20.15 -4.12 14.32
C VAL A 14 -20.69 -5.54 14.25
N ARG A 15 -21.66 -5.89 15.10
CA ARG A 15 -22.22 -7.26 15.13
C ARG A 15 -22.89 -7.64 13.81
N VAL A 16 -23.78 -6.78 13.30
CA VAL A 16 -24.62 -7.14 12.14
C VAL A 16 -23.90 -7.01 10.80
N THR A 17 -22.80 -6.24 10.71
CA THR A 17 -22.11 -6.02 9.42
C THR A 17 -21.26 -7.24 9.04
N SER A 18 -20.65 -7.91 10.02
CA SER A 18 -19.86 -9.14 9.75
C SER A 18 -20.72 -10.29 9.24
N GLU A 19 -21.99 -10.36 9.68
CA GLU A 19 -22.98 -11.36 9.23
C GLU A 19 -23.46 -11.13 7.78
N ARG A 20 -23.06 -10.03 7.12
CA ARG A 20 -23.52 -9.63 5.77
C ARG A 20 -22.42 -9.74 4.70
N THR A 21 -21.48 -10.65 4.90
CA THR A 21 -20.35 -10.81 3.97
C THR A 21 -20.82 -11.28 2.59
N GLU A 22 -21.81 -12.15 2.53
CA GLU A 22 -22.42 -12.64 1.28
C GLU A 22 -23.15 -11.51 0.53
N ASP A 23 -23.97 -10.71 1.22
CA ASP A 23 -24.63 -9.53 0.64
C ASP A 23 -23.61 -8.52 0.06
N TYR A 24 -22.48 -8.36 0.75
CA TYR A 24 -21.39 -7.48 0.30
C TYR A 24 -20.75 -8.00 -0.99
N GLU A 25 -20.45 -9.29 -1.07
CA GLU A 25 -19.89 -9.92 -2.27
C GLU A 25 -20.86 -9.85 -3.46
N GLU A 26 -22.14 -10.16 -3.24
CA GLU A 26 -23.18 -10.07 -4.27
C GLU A 26 -23.30 -8.64 -4.83
N GLY A 27 -23.30 -7.64 -3.95
CA GLY A 27 -23.39 -6.22 -4.35
C GLY A 27 -22.18 -5.72 -5.13
N VAL A 28 -20.99 -6.30 -4.91
CA VAL A 28 -19.78 -6.00 -5.69
C VAL A 28 -19.84 -6.64 -7.08
N ASN A 29 -20.30 -7.90 -7.16
CA ASN A 29 -20.41 -8.63 -8.42
C ASN A 29 -21.55 -8.14 -9.31
N ASN A 30 -22.64 -7.62 -8.72
CA ASN A 30 -23.85 -7.19 -9.42
C ASN A 30 -24.22 -5.73 -9.07
N PRO A 31 -23.38 -4.74 -9.42
CA PRO A 31 -23.61 -3.38 -8.97
C PRO A 31 -24.78 -2.74 -9.73
N ALA A 32 -25.66 -2.03 -9.01
CA ALA A 32 -26.79 -1.31 -9.62
C ALA A 32 -26.34 -0.20 -10.60
N LYS A 33 -25.10 0.29 -10.45
CA LYS A 33 -24.44 1.18 -11.39
C LYS A 33 -23.00 0.74 -11.57
N ASP A 34 -22.53 0.75 -12.82
CA ASP A 34 -21.14 0.45 -13.12
C ASP A 34 -20.19 1.46 -12.45
N TRP A 35 -19.22 0.94 -11.71
CA TRP A 35 -18.30 1.75 -10.93
C TRP A 35 -17.40 2.61 -11.81
N GLU A 36 -16.84 2.04 -12.87
CA GLU A 36 -15.88 2.72 -13.75
C GLU A 36 -16.55 3.92 -14.43
N LYS A 37 -17.70 3.68 -15.08
CA LYS A 37 -18.49 4.69 -15.76
C LYS A 37 -18.87 5.85 -14.85
N GLU A 38 -19.41 5.57 -13.66
CA GLU A 38 -19.85 6.64 -12.74
C GLU A 38 -18.66 7.40 -12.15
N THR A 39 -17.53 6.72 -11.93
CA THR A 39 -16.31 7.35 -11.41
C THR A 39 -15.69 8.28 -12.44
N LEU A 40 -15.59 7.85 -13.70
CA LEU A 40 -15.13 8.70 -14.80
C LEU A 40 -16.04 9.92 -15.00
N ALA A 41 -17.37 9.72 -14.94
CA ALA A 41 -18.34 10.82 -14.99
C ALA A 41 -18.26 11.80 -13.79
N ALA A 42 -17.48 11.47 -12.75
CA ALA A 42 -17.26 12.33 -11.60
C ALA A 42 -15.98 13.18 -11.68
N GLU A 43 -15.16 13.02 -12.71
CA GLU A 43 -13.83 13.65 -12.81
C GLU A 43 -13.88 15.17 -12.60
N GLY A 44 -14.77 15.87 -13.30
CA GLY A 44 -14.91 17.33 -13.12
C GLY A 44 -15.35 17.75 -11.71
N ARG A 45 -16.17 16.95 -11.03
CA ARG A 45 -16.58 17.22 -9.63
C ARG A 45 -15.42 16.95 -8.67
N TYR A 46 -14.62 15.93 -8.95
CA TYR A 46 -13.41 15.61 -8.20
C TYR A 46 -12.40 16.76 -8.29
N GLU A 47 -12.10 17.25 -9.50
CA GLU A 47 -11.19 18.38 -9.70
C GLU A 47 -11.61 19.65 -8.95
N ALA A 48 -12.89 20.00 -9.06
CA ALA A 48 -13.44 21.17 -8.36
C ALA A 48 -13.29 21.03 -6.83
N GLY A 49 -13.57 19.84 -6.29
CA GLY A 49 -13.40 19.55 -4.87
C GLY A 49 -11.94 19.63 -4.41
N ILE A 50 -11.00 19.16 -5.24
CA ILE A 50 -9.56 19.29 -4.94
C ILE A 50 -9.15 20.75 -4.89
N LYS A 51 -9.54 21.56 -5.88
CA LYS A 51 -9.24 23.01 -5.92
C LYS A 51 -9.76 23.73 -4.66
N ASP A 52 -11.01 23.49 -4.27
CA ASP A 52 -11.57 24.03 -3.03
C ASP A 52 -10.76 23.60 -1.79
N SER A 53 -10.42 22.31 -1.71
CA SER A 53 -9.67 21.75 -0.57
C SER A 53 -8.30 22.41 -0.39
N ILE A 54 -7.63 22.74 -1.49
CA ILE A 54 -6.34 23.45 -1.52
C ILE A 54 -6.54 24.87 -1.01
N ILE A 55 -7.51 25.61 -1.57
CA ILE A 55 -7.82 27.00 -1.20
C ILE A 55 -8.05 27.12 0.32
N ARG A 56 -8.88 26.22 0.88
CA ARG A 56 -9.20 26.26 2.32
C ARG A 56 -8.15 25.60 3.22
N LYS A 57 -7.01 25.16 2.67
CA LYS A 57 -5.91 24.46 3.37
C LYS A 57 -6.41 23.25 4.16
N ALA A 58 -7.32 22.47 3.57
CA ALA A 58 -8.01 21.36 4.23
C ALA A 58 -7.04 20.29 4.76
N PHE A 59 -6.01 19.95 3.96
CA PHE A 59 -5.00 18.95 4.32
C PHE A 59 -4.29 19.30 5.64
N GLY A 60 -3.67 20.48 5.71
CA GLY A 60 -2.94 20.90 6.90
C GLY A 60 -3.83 21.00 8.15
N LYS A 61 -5.08 21.47 7.99
CA LYS A 61 -6.07 21.49 9.07
C LYS A 61 -6.42 20.08 9.55
N GLY A 62 -6.61 19.14 8.63
CA GLY A 62 -6.87 17.73 8.93
C GLY A 62 -5.72 17.07 9.68
N VAL A 63 -4.47 17.29 9.23
CA VAL A 63 -3.27 16.78 9.90
C VAL A 63 -3.17 17.31 11.32
N LYS A 64 -3.35 18.62 11.53
CA LYS A 64 -3.33 19.23 12.87
C LYS A 64 -4.44 18.69 13.78
N LYS A 65 -5.64 18.45 13.24
CA LYS A 65 -6.77 17.88 13.99
C LYS A 65 -6.52 16.45 14.47
N VAL A 66 -5.83 15.64 13.66
CA VAL A 66 -5.52 14.24 14.01
C VAL A 66 -4.32 14.20 14.95
N GLY A 67 -3.22 14.86 14.58
CA GLY A 67 -1.97 14.86 15.32
C GLY A 67 -1.26 13.49 15.35
N THR A 68 0.00 13.50 15.77
CA THR A 68 0.85 12.31 15.80
C THR A 68 0.31 11.21 16.70
N ALA A 69 -0.28 11.55 17.85
CA ALA A 69 -0.77 10.57 18.82
C ALA A 69 -1.88 9.69 18.25
N LYS A 70 -2.88 10.28 17.59
CA LYS A 70 -3.99 9.54 16.98
C LYS A 70 -3.54 8.73 15.77
N GLN A 71 -2.62 9.26 14.97
CA GLN A 71 -2.02 8.52 13.86
C GLN A 71 -1.28 7.28 14.37
N LYS A 72 -0.44 7.41 15.40
CA LYS A 72 0.28 6.27 16.01
C LYS A 72 -0.69 5.21 16.52
N ALA A 73 -1.69 5.61 17.31
CA ALA A 73 -2.66 4.68 17.87
C ALA A 73 -3.42 3.89 16.78
N LYS A 74 -3.87 4.55 15.71
CA LYS A 74 -4.56 3.88 14.60
C LYS A 74 -3.64 2.98 13.78
N THR A 75 -2.39 3.40 13.57
CA THR A 75 -1.40 2.62 12.82
C THR A 75 -1.00 1.36 13.58
N ILE A 76 -0.80 1.44 14.90
CA ILE A 76 -0.52 0.26 15.73
C ILE A 76 -1.73 -0.69 15.75
N LEU A 77 -2.92 -0.15 16.04
CA LEU A 77 -4.12 -0.98 16.20
C LEU A 77 -4.55 -1.70 14.91
N LYS A 78 -4.46 -1.02 13.76
CA LYS A 78 -4.93 -1.57 12.48
C LYS A 78 -3.79 -2.08 11.60
N GLY A 79 -2.70 -1.31 11.54
CA GLY A 79 -1.59 -1.57 10.63
C GLY A 79 -0.84 -2.84 11.00
N ILE A 80 -0.52 -3.07 12.28
CA ILE A 80 0.20 -4.28 12.70
C ILE A 80 -0.57 -5.56 12.37
N VAL A 81 -1.91 -5.52 12.48
CA VAL A 81 -2.75 -6.68 12.16
C VAL A 81 -2.84 -6.90 10.64
N ARG A 82 -3.04 -5.83 9.85
CA ARG A 82 -3.27 -5.92 8.40
C ARG A 82 -1.99 -6.08 7.57
N TRP A 83 -0.87 -5.59 8.07
CA TRP A 83 0.38 -5.54 7.32
C TRP A 83 0.90 -6.93 6.94
N PRO A 84 0.96 -7.94 7.84
CA PRO A 84 1.39 -9.29 7.47
C PRO A 84 0.50 -9.95 6.43
N GLU A 85 -0.82 -9.74 6.49
CA GLU A 85 -1.77 -10.27 5.50
C GLU A 85 -1.56 -9.61 4.13
N GLY A 86 -1.40 -8.29 4.10
CA GLY A 86 -1.09 -7.57 2.87
C GLY A 86 0.24 -8.01 2.26
N VAL A 87 1.28 -8.23 3.08
CA VAL A 87 2.58 -8.74 2.61
C VAL A 87 2.43 -10.15 2.02
N ARG A 88 1.68 -11.05 2.66
CA ARG A 88 1.41 -12.39 2.11
C ARG A 88 0.65 -12.32 0.79
N GLY A 89 -0.33 -11.42 0.68
CA GLY A 89 -1.08 -11.23 -0.57
C GLY A 89 -0.23 -10.65 -1.72
N ALA A 90 0.86 -9.95 -1.39
CA ALA A 90 1.78 -9.35 -2.36
C ALA A 90 3.00 -10.23 -2.68
N GLU A 91 2.99 -11.51 -2.32
CA GLU A 91 4.10 -12.44 -2.58
C GLU A 91 4.45 -12.50 -4.08
N ASP A 92 3.44 -12.58 -4.94
CA ASP A 92 3.65 -12.67 -6.40
C ASP A 92 4.18 -11.37 -7.00
N ASP A 93 3.76 -10.22 -6.46
CA ASP A 93 4.30 -8.91 -6.85
C ASP A 93 5.79 -8.80 -6.49
N MET A 94 6.17 -9.24 -5.29
CA MET A 94 7.57 -9.28 -4.86
C MET A 94 8.38 -10.24 -5.73
N ARG A 95 7.85 -11.45 -6.00
CA ARG A 95 8.49 -12.44 -6.89
C ARG A 95 8.74 -11.84 -8.26
N THR A 96 7.72 -11.26 -8.88
CA THR A 96 7.78 -10.66 -10.22
C THR A 96 8.76 -9.49 -10.27
N GLY A 97 8.74 -8.61 -9.26
CA GLY A 97 9.66 -7.47 -9.19
C GLY A 97 11.13 -7.88 -8.99
N MET A 98 11.37 -8.98 -8.27
CA MET A 98 12.72 -9.49 -8.00
C MET A 98 13.27 -10.41 -9.09
N GLU A 99 12.41 -11.01 -9.91
CA GLU A 99 12.81 -11.97 -10.94
C GLU A 99 13.90 -11.43 -11.91
N PRO A 100 13.81 -10.19 -12.44
CA PRO A 100 14.87 -9.64 -13.29
C PRO A 100 16.20 -9.43 -12.55
N VAL A 101 16.13 -9.04 -11.27
CA VAL A 101 17.32 -8.84 -10.43
C VAL A 101 18.03 -10.17 -10.20
N VAL A 102 17.27 -11.21 -9.83
CA VAL A 102 17.80 -12.56 -9.61
C VAL A 102 18.43 -13.10 -10.90
N LYS A 103 17.74 -12.98 -12.04
CA LYS A 103 18.27 -13.42 -13.35
C LYS A 103 19.61 -12.77 -13.70
N VAL A 104 19.78 -11.46 -13.42
CA VAL A 104 21.06 -10.77 -13.65
C VAL A 104 22.16 -11.31 -12.73
N LEU A 105 21.84 -11.56 -11.46
CA LEU A 105 22.81 -12.06 -10.49
C LEU A 105 23.21 -13.52 -10.76
N GLU A 106 22.27 -14.36 -11.19
CA GLU A 106 22.53 -15.76 -11.57
C GLU A 106 23.42 -15.88 -12.80
N ALA A 107 23.28 -14.98 -13.76
CA ALA A 107 24.13 -14.93 -14.95
C ALA A 107 25.51 -14.29 -14.68
N LEU A 108 25.70 -13.61 -13.53
CA LEU A 108 26.91 -12.85 -13.25
C LEU A 108 28.06 -13.76 -12.82
N THR A 109 29.12 -13.79 -13.63
CA THR A 109 30.39 -14.41 -13.24
C THR A 109 31.21 -13.41 -12.43
N LEU A 110 31.50 -13.74 -11.17
CA LEU A 110 32.28 -12.89 -10.29
C LEU A 110 33.79 -13.15 -10.42
N PRO A 111 34.64 -12.12 -10.32
CA PRO A 111 36.10 -12.27 -10.24
C PRO A 111 36.52 -13.17 -9.07
N ASP A 112 37.72 -13.76 -9.13
CA ASP A 112 38.24 -14.64 -8.09
C ASP A 112 38.12 -14.04 -6.68
N ARG A 113 37.82 -14.89 -5.70
CA ARG A 113 37.77 -14.51 -4.29
C ARG A 113 39.14 -14.67 -3.64
N TYR A 114 39.60 -13.61 -2.98
CA TYR A 114 40.86 -13.56 -2.25
C TYR A 114 40.61 -13.65 -0.73
N PRO A 115 41.67 -13.83 0.11
CA PRO A 115 41.53 -13.90 1.56
C PRO A 115 40.70 -12.75 2.15
N THR A 116 40.02 -13.03 3.27
CA THR A 116 39.19 -12.03 3.97
C THR A 116 39.99 -10.76 4.25
N GLY A 117 39.43 -9.60 3.86
CA GLY A 117 40.07 -8.28 4.03
C GLY A 117 40.98 -7.87 2.87
N ASP A 118 41.25 -8.73 1.89
CA ASP A 118 42.01 -8.34 0.69
C ASP A 118 41.22 -7.34 -0.15
N VAL A 119 41.84 -6.19 -0.47
CA VAL A 119 41.22 -5.08 -1.21
C VAL A 119 40.68 -5.51 -2.58
N ARG A 120 41.28 -6.53 -3.21
CA ARG A 120 40.84 -7.04 -4.51
C ARG A 120 39.42 -7.62 -4.48
N ASN A 121 38.93 -8.06 -3.32
CA ASN A 121 37.55 -8.53 -3.17
C ASN A 121 36.50 -7.45 -3.46
N ILE A 122 36.86 -6.16 -3.39
CA ILE A 122 35.95 -5.05 -3.74
C ILE A 122 35.53 -5.14 -5.22
N LYS A 123 36.38 -5.67 -6.10
CA LYS A 123 36.06 -5.85 -7.52
C LYS A 123 34.84 -6.76 -7.74
N ARG A 124 34.55 -7.67 -6.81
CA ARG A 124 33.34 -8.51 -6.86
C ARG A 124 32.08 -7.69 -6.56
N VAL A 125 32.16 -6.74 -5.63
CA VAL A 125 31.06 -5.82 -5.31
C VAL A 125 30.82 -4.85 -6.46
N GLU A 126 31.90 -4.33 -7.04
CA GLU A 126 31.85 -3.46 -8.22
C GLU A 126 31.13 -4.15 -9.39
N ALA A 127 31.47 -5.41 -9.70
CA ALA A 127 30.82 -6.18 -10.75
C ALA A 127 29.30 -6.33 -10.53
N ILE A 128 28.87 -6.61 -9.28
CA ILE A 128 27.45 -6.70 -8.92
C ILE A 128 26.76 -5.34 -9.09
N GLN A 129 27.37 -4.27 -8.59
CA GLN A 129 26.80 -2.92 -8.65
C GLN A 129 26.62 -2.47 -10.09
N GLN A 130 27.62 -2.68 -10.96
CA GLN A 130 27.54 -2.31 -12.37
C GLN A 130 26.44 -3.10 -13.09
N ALA A 131 26.35 -4.42 -12.86
CA ALA A 131 25.33 -5.26 -13.48
C ALA A 131 23.90 -4.85 -13.07
N LEU A 132 23.66 -4.59 -11.78
CA LEU A 132 22.35 -4.16 -11.29
C LEU A 132 22.03 -2.71 -11.67
N HIS A 133 23.03 -1.83 -11.75
CA HIS A 133 22.83 -0.47 -12.21
C HIS A 133 22.40 -0.44 -13.68
N LYS A 134 23.07 -1.23 -14.52
CA LYS A 134 22.70 -1.41 -15.93
C LYS A 134 21.26 -1.91 -16.09
N LEU A 135 20.86 -2.94 -15.32
CA LEU A 135 19.46 -3.42 -15.30
C LEU A 135 18.46 -2.30 -14.99
N LYS A 136 18.80 -1.38 -14.08
CA LYS A 136 17.92 -0.29 -13.67
C LYS A 136 17.81 0.83 -14.71
N THR A 137 18.89 1.12 -15.44
CA THR A 137 18.96 2.28 -16.35
C THR A 137 18.76 1.95 -17.83
N GLY A 138 18.86 0.68 -18.23
CA GLY A 138 18.79 0.23 -19.63
C GLY A 138 20.16 0.04 -20.25
#